data_AF-A0A965ER05-F1
#
_entry.id   AF-A0A965ER05-F1
#
_cell.length_a   1.000
_cell.length_b   1.000
_cell.length_c   1.000
_cell.angle_alpha   90.00
_cell.angle_beta   90.00
_cell.angle_gamma   90.00
#
_symmetry.space_group_name_H-M   'P 1'
#
loop_
_entity.id
_entity.type
_entity.pdbx_description
1 polymer ?
#
loop_
_entity_poly.entity_id
_entity_poly.type
_entity_poly.pdbx_seq_one_letter_code
_entity_poly.pdbx_strand_id
1 'polypeptide(L)'
;MSRSASTRQAIRDAVSRHGSTQPRRSRFRRILASLSLVGLSVWLLFWAAGAFSPPAAVAELRTLVDQEVSRLNRVARNELPYSDQGLDMRKLFENMRDLPDSQRQQVRQEIGRLFSARERAEVGSFFALPPDRRLAELDRRIKADEARRQQWAAERAARNTSTQNQSGQTAATRDGNGPPNSRGPRPATGQPGQGDSGRQWGQGRGRTEEARNERMKNRLDATSPDDRAKRTEYRRALAERREKLGIAPGRGGSGRRPG
;
A
#
# COMPACT_ATOMS: atom_id res chain seq x y z
N MET A 1 66.64 -60.19 45.47
CA MET A 1 65.76 -59.10 45.97
C MET A 1 65.79 -57.89 45.02
N SER A 2 65.34 -58.02 43.76
CA SER A 2 65.44 -56.92 42.76
C SER A 2 64.25 -56.86 41.79
N ARG A 3 63.03 -56.96 42.31
CA ARG A 3 61.80 -56.77 41.52
C ARG A 3 60.92 -55.60 42.01
N SER A 4 61.13 -55.11 43.23
CA SER A 4 60.29 -54.05 43.83
C SER A 4 60.74 -52.62 43.50
N ALA A 5 61.98 -52.41 43.05
CA ALA A 5 62.50 -51.08 42.71
C ALA A 5 62.02 -50.60 41.34
N SER A 6 61.96 -51.51 40.35
CA SER A 6 61.54 -51.21 38.98
C SER A 6 60.05 -50.81 38.90
N THR A 7 59.18 -51.45 39.69
CA THR A 7 57.75 -51.11 39.72
C THR A 7 57.49 -49.75 40.36
N ARG A 8 58.27 -49.37 41.38
CA ARG A 8 58.15 -48.05 42.03
C ARG A 8 58.64 -46.91 41.13
N GLN A 9 59.67 -47.15 40.31
CA GLN A 9 60.11 -46.18 39.31
C GLN A 9 59.10 -46.05 38.16
N ALA A 10 58.55 -47.16 37.66
CA ALA A 10 57.54 -47.14 36.59
C ALA A 10 56.24 -46.39 37.01
N ILE A 11 55.80 -46.54 38.26
CA ILE A 11 54.64 -45.80 38.77
C ILE A 11 54.96 -44.30 38.93
N ARG A 12 56.17 -43.95 39.37
CA ARG A 12 56.60 -42.55 39.52
C ARG A 12 56.72 -41.83 38.16
N ASP A 13 57.17 -42.55 37.13
CA ASP A 13 57.24 -42.04 35.75
C ASP A 13 55.88 -41.97 35.05
N ALA A 14 54.94 -42.86 35.40
CA ALA A 14 53.57 -42.79 34.89
C ALA A 14 52.80 -41.59 35.48
N VAL A 15 53.03 -41.26 36.75
CA VAL A 15 52.39 -40.13 37.44
C VAL A 15 52.95 -38.77 36.99
N SER A 16 54.24 -38.68 36.66
CA SER A 16 54.85 -37.44 36.16
C SER A 16 54.45 -37.08 34.72
N ARG A 17 54.01 -38.07 33.91
CA ARG A 17 53.51 -37.85 32.54
C ARG A 17 52.05 -37.38 32.45
N HIS A 18 51.32 -37.34 33.56
CA HIS A 18 49.92 -36.87 33.60
C HIS A 18 49.77 -35.40 34.05
N GLY A 19 50.89 -34.66 34.15
CA GLY A 19 50.89 -33.23 34.38
C GLY A 19 51.02 -32.42 33.08
N SER A 20 50.07 -31.52 32.86
CA SER A 20 50.16 -30.34 31.98
C SER A 20 50.18 -30.53 30.45
N THR A 21 49.02 -30.79 29.85
CA THR A 21 48.71 -30.24 28.51
C THR A 21 47.23 -29.89 28.36
N GLN A 22 46.73 -28.87 29.07
CA GLN A 22 45.47 -28.21 28.68
C GLN A 22 45.43 -26.68 28.97
N PRO A 23 46.23 -25.84 28.27
CA PRO A 23 45.98 -24.39 28.29
C PRO A 23 45.37 -23.83 27.00
N ARG A 24 45.43 -24.52 25.85
CA ARG A 24 44.98 -23.95 24.55
C ARG A 24 43.47 -24.08 24.31
N ARG A 25 42.87 -25.25 24.57
CA ARG A 25 41.43 -25.50 24.30
C ARG A 25 40.49 -24.63 25.16
N SER A 26 40.86 -24.29 26.39
CA SER A 26 40.03 -23.43 27.26
C SER A 26 40.04 -21.96 26.83
N ARG A 27 41.19 -21.44 26.34
CA ARG A 27 41.30 -20.08 25.82
C ARG A 27 40.52 -19.91 24.51
N PHE A 28 40.60 -20.87 23.59
CA PHE A 28 39.81 -20.85 22.36
C PHE A 28 38.30 -20.88 22.64
N ARG A 29 37.83 -21.72 23.59
CA ARG A 29 36.42 -21.74 24.01
C ARG A 29 35.96 -20.41 24.62
N ARG A 30 36.81 -19.75 25.41
CA ARG A 30 36.51 -18.43 25.98
C ARG A 30 36.44 -17.34 24.90
N ILE A 31 37.36 -17.36 23.93
CA ILE A 31 37.38 -16.41 22.80
C ILE A 31 36.14 -16.59 21.92
N LEU A 32 35.77 -17.83 21.59
CA LEU A 32 34.55 -18.13 20.84
C LEU A 32 33.30 -17.69 21.61
N ALA A 33 33.21 -18.00 22.91
CA ALA A 33 32.08 -17.57 23.73
C ALA A 33 31.97 -16.04 23.80
N SER A 34 33.09 -15.31 23.95
CA SER A 34 33.08 -13.84 23.93
C SER A 34 32.66 -13.29 22.57
N LEU A 35 33.13 -13.86 21.46
CA LEU A 35 32.75 -13.42 20.11
C LEU A 35 31.26 -13.68 19.84
N SER A 36 30.72 -14.82 20.28
CA SER A 36 29.29 -15.11 20.18
C SER A 36 28.47 -14.13 21.00
N LEU A 37 28.92 -13.77 22.21
CA LEU A 37 28.21 -12.82 23.05
C LEU A 37 28.23 -11.40 22.45
N VAL A 38 29.37 -10.94 21.93
CA VAL A 38 29.47 -9.66 21.22
C VAL A 38 28.61 -9.67 19.95
N GLY A 39 28.66 -10.74 19.16
CA GLY A 39 27.83 -10.87 17.96
C GLY A 39 26.34 -10.83 18.28
N LEU A 40 25.91 -11.49 19.36
CA LEU A 40 24.52 -11.50 19.82
C LEU A 40 24.12 -10.14 20.40
N SER A 41 25.01 -9.46 21.11
CA SER A 41 24.80 -8.08 21.57
C SER A 41 24.68 -7.10 20.40
N VAL A 42 25.54 -7.21 19.37
CA VAL A 42 25.46 -6.38 18.16
C VAL A 42 24.18 -6.67 17.39
N TRP A 43 23.77 -7.93 17.30
CA TRP A 43 22.50 -8.31 16.68
C TRP A 43 21.29 -7.77 17.44
N LEU A 44 21.29 -7.87 18.78
CA LEU A 44 20.24 -7.29 19.63
C LEU A 44 20.23 -5.77 19.56
N LEU A 45 21.39 -5.11 19.51
CA LEU A 45 21.51 -3.67 19.33
C LEU A 45 21.06 -3.23 17.94
N PHE A 46 21.35 -4.01 16.89
CA PHE A 46 20.87 -3.77 15.53
C PHE A 46 19.34 -3.92 15.44
N TRP A 47 18.77 -4.87 16.18
CA TRP A 47 17.33 -5.04 16.31
C TRP A 47 16.68 -3.90 17.11
N ALA A 48 17.28 -3.51 18.24
CA ALA A 48 16.81 -2.42 19.10
C ALA A 48 16.97 -1.03 18.45
N ALA A 49 17.96 -0.84 17.57
CA ALA A 49 18.15 0.38 16.79
C ALA A 49 17.12 0.54 15.65
N GLY A 50 16.16 -0.37 15.52
CA GLY A 50 15.04 -0.23 14.60
C GLY A 50 15.37 -0.61 13.16
N ALA A 51 16.38 -1.45 12.92
CA ALA A 51 16.69 -1.96 11.57
C ALA A 51 15.53 -2.73 10.91
N PHE A 52 14.52 -3.14 11.69
CA PHE A 52 13.27 -3.76 11.23
C PHE A 52 12.01 -2.92 11.53
N SER A 53 12.17 -1.73 12.11
CA SER A 53 11.03 -0.87 12.43
C SER A 53 10.48 -0.24 11.15
N PRO A 54 9.15 -0.22 10.95
CA PRO A 54 8.58 0.51 9.84
C PRO A 54 9.02 1.98 9.93
N PRO A 55 9.33 2.63 8.79
CA PRO A 55 9.69 4.04 8.78
C PRO A 55 8.62 4.85 9.51
N ALA A 56 9.03 5.86 10.27
CA ALA A 56 8.13 6.67 11.10
C ALA A 56 6.87 7.13 10.34
N ALA A 57 7.01 7.49 9.06
CA ALA A 57 5.90 7.88 8.19
C ALA A 57 4.86 6.78 7.95
N VAL A 58 5.27 5.51 7.81
CA VAL A 58 4.34 4.38 7.64
C VAL A 58 3.68 4.02 8.96
N ALA A 59 4.41 4.11 10.07
CA ALA A 59 3.87 3.86 11.40
C ALA A 59 2.80 4.90 11.78
N GLU A 60 3.07 6.19 11.56
CA GLU A 60 2.11 7.27 11.80
C GLU A 60 0.88 7.14 10.88
N LEU A 61 1.09 6.80 9.61
CA LEU A 61 -0.06 6.58 8.74
C LEU A 61 -0.93 5.42 9.21
N ARG A 62 -0.30 4.33 9.64
CA ARG A 62 -1.02 3.16 10.15
C ARG A 62 -1.86 3.51 11.37
N THR A 63 -1.34 4.30 12.32
CA THR A 63 -2.12 4.72 13.50
C THR A 63 -3.30 5.60 13.12
N LEU A 64 -3.13 6.55 12.18
CA LEU A 64 -4.23 7.38 11.67
C LEU A 64 -5.30 6.52 10.98
N VAL A 65 -4.88 5.55 10.15
CA VAL A 65 -5.79 4.61 9.49
C VAL A 65 -6.50 3.73 10.51
N ASP A 66 -5.80 3.20 11.53
CA ASP A 66 -6.40 2.37 12.58
C ASP A 66 -7.47 3.13 13.38
N GLN A 67 -7.19 4.38 13.75
CA GLN A 67 -8.14 5.24 14.45
C GLN A 67 -9.39 5.50 13.61
N GLU A 68 -9.22 5.85 12.34
CA GLU A 68 -10.35 6.15 11.45
C GLU A 68 -11.14 4.88 11.10
N VAL A 69 -10.48 3.75 10.86
CA VAL A 69 -11.15 2.45 10.65
C VAL A 69 -11.96 2.06 11.88
N SER A 70 -11.43 2.26 13.10
CA SER A 70 -12.15 2.00 14.34
C SER A 70 -13.41 2.87 14.44
N ARG A 71 -13.29 4.17 14.17
CA ARG A 71 -14.43 5.10 14.12
C ARG A 71 -15.48 4.67 13.09
N LEU A 72 -15.06 4.36 11.86
CA LEU A 72 -15.94 3.93 10.78
C LEU A 72 -16.65 2.61 11.10
N ASN A 73 -15.98 1.68 11.80
CA ASN A 73 -16.62 0.45 12.27
C ASN A 73 -17.75 0.74 13.27
N ARG A 74 -17.61 1.74 14.14
CA ARG A 74 -18.69 2.18 15.04
C ARG A 74 -19.87 2.77 14.26
N VAL A 75 -19.58 3.58 13.23
CA VAL A 75 -20.62 4.12 12.32
C VAL A 75 -21.36 2.99 11.58
N ALA A 76 -20.64 1.98 11.10
CA ALA A 76 -21.23 0.82 10.43
C ALA A 76 -22.18 0.03 11.35
N ARG A 77 -21.90 0.01 12.66
CA ARG A 77 -22.77 -0.57 13.70
C ARG A 77 -23.83 0.39 14.23
N ASN A 78 -23.99 1.57 13.60
CA ASN A 78 -24.95 2.60 13.99
C ASN A 78 -24.71 3.19 15.40
N GLU A 79 -23.48 3.10 15.92
CA GLU A 79 -23.10 3.68 17.22
C GLU A 79 -22.74 5.17 17.11
N LEU A 80 -22.38 5.63 15.89
CA LEU A 80 -22.01 7.01 15.59
C LEU A 80 -22.65 7.45 14.28
N PRO A 81 -23.01 8.75 14.14
CA PRO A 81 -23.50 9.29 12.88
C PRO A 81 -22.39 9.27 11.82
N TYR A 82 -22.77 9.01 10.56
CA TYR A 82 -21.86 9.12 9.44
C TYR A 82 -21.51 10.60 9.18
N SER A 83 -20.22 10.88 8.93
CA SER A 83 -19.74 12.21 8.58
C SER A 83 -18.77 12.15 7.41
N ASP A 84 -18.87 13.11 6.49
CA ASP A 84 -17.93 13.24 5.37
C ASP A 84 -16.55 13.78 5.77
N GLN A 85 -16.42 14.34 6.99
CA GLN A 85 -15.20 14.91 7.56
C GLN A 85 -14.30 13.82 8.16
N GLY A 86 -13.84 12.91 7.31
CA GLY A 86 -12.86 11.88 7.66
C GLY A 86 -11.43 12.31 7.33
N LEU A 87 -10.52 11.34 7.44
CA LEU A 87 -9.11 11.50 7.07
C LEU A 87 -8.97 12.08 5.64
N ASP A 88 -8.16 13.14 5.49
CA ASP A 88 -7.95 13.80 4.20
C ASP A 88 -7.11 12.90 3.28
N MET A 89 -7.81 12.24 2.36
CA MET A 89 -7.21 11.35 1.38
C MET A 89 -6.16 12.04 0.52
N ARG A 90 -6.28 13.34 0.27
CA ARG A 90 -5.31 14.08 -0.56
C ARG A 90 -3.96 14.12 0.13
N LYS A 91 -3.93 14.54 1.39
CA LYS A 91 -2.70 14.53 2.22
C LYS A 91 -2.10 13.13 2.31
N LEU A 92 -2.96 12.13 2.41
CA LEU A 92 -2.58 10.72 2.46
C LEU A 92 -1.85 10.28 1.17
N PHE A 93 -2.37 10.67 -0.01
CA PHE A 93 -1.75 10.39 -1.30
C PHE A 93 -0.51 11.25 -1.58
N GLU A 94 -0.45 12.47 -1.07
CA GLU A 94 0.72 13.34 -1.16
C GLU A 94 1.89 12.72 -0.38
N ASN A 95 1.65 12.31 0.87
CA ASN A 95 2.66 11.62 1.70
C ASN A 95 3.16 10.32 1.05
N MET A 96 2.35 9.65 0.23
CA MET A 96 2.78 8.45 -0.50
C MET A 96 3.75 8.73 -1.63
N ARG A 97 3.68 9.91 -2.26
CA ARG A 97 4.41 10.19 -3.50
C ARG A 97 5.91 10.14 -3.29
N ASP A 98 6.36 10.47 -2.09
CA ASP A 98 7.77 10.60 -1.75
C ASP A 98 8.34 9.33 -1.08
N LEU A 99 7.52 8.30 -0.84
CA LEU A 99 7.94 7.03 -0.25
C LEU A 99 8.65 6.11 -1.26
N PRO A 100 9.60 5.25 -0.82
CA PRO A 100 10.13 4.13 -1.61
C PRO A 100 9.06 3.10 -2.01
N ASP A 101 9.25 2.43 -3.16
CA ASP A 101 8.26 1.50 -3.72
C ASP A 101 7.86 0.35 -2.77
N SER A 102 8.81 -0.17 -1.99
CA SER A 102 8.55 -1.21 -0.97
C SER A 102 7.56 -0.74 0.10
N GLN A 103 7.63 0.54 0.49
CA GLN A 103 6.75 1.15 1.47
C GLN A 103 5.40 1.53 0.86
N ARG A 104 5.39 1.96 -0.41
CA ARG A 104 4.15 2.27 -1.15
C ARG A 104 3.19 1.09 -1.19
N GLN A 105 3.69 -0.14 -1.28
CA GLN A 105 2.83 -1.31 -1.29
C GLN A 105 2.10 -1.50 0.04
N GLN A 106 2.79 -1.31 1.17
CA GLN A 106 2.19 -1.36 2.50
C GLN A 106 1.15 -0.26 2.67
N VAL A 107 1.50 0.97 2.30
CA VAL A 107 0.57 2.10 2.37
C VAL A 107 -0.67 1.90 1.50
N ARG A 108 -0.53 1.34 0.30
CA ARG A 108 -1.67 0.99 -0.56
C ARG A 108 -2.61 -0.02 0.10
N GLN A 109 -2.08 -0.97 0.86
CA GLN A 109 -2.91 -1.93 1.61
C GLN A 109 -3.67 -1.21 2.74
N GLU A 110 -3.00 -0.33 3.48
CA GLU A 110 -3.62 0.47 4.55
C GLU A 110 -4.74 1.37 4.03
N ILE A 111 -4.50 2.05 2.91
CA ILE A 111 -5.50 2.85 2.23
C ILE A 111 -6.66 1.99 1.76
N GLY A 112 -6.39 0.81 1.17
CA GLY A 112 -7.43 -0.14 0.78
C GLY A 112 -8.32 -0.57 1.95
N ARG A 113 -7.71 -0.78 3.12
CA ARG A 113 -8.42 -1.10 4.37
C ARG A 113 -9.31 0.06 4.82
N LEU A 114 -8.80 1.29 4.77
CA LEU A 114 -9.58 2.50 5.07
C LEU A 114 -10.77 2.67 4.12
N PHE A 115 -10.56 2.56 2.81
CA PHE A 115 -11.65 2.65 1.82
C PHE A 115 -12.71 1.57 2.05
N SER A 116 -12.29 0.35 2.37
CA SER A 116 -13.22 -0.75 2.66
C SER A 116 -14.02 -0.50 3.96
N ALA A 117 -13.41 0.11 4.98
CA ALA A 117 -14.11 0.51 6.19
C ALA A 117 -15.11 1.64 5.94
N ARG A 118 -14.72 2.62 5.12
CA ARG A 118 -15.60 3.73 4.73
C ARG A 118 -16.82 3.24 3.97
N GLU A 119 -16.63 2.38 2.97
CA GLU A 119 -17.74 1.77 2.22
C GLU A 119 -18.71 1.05 3.17
N ARG A 120 -18.18 0.25 4.13
CA ARG A 120 -19.03 -0.44 5.12
C ARG A 120 -19.80 0.55 6.00
N ALA A 121 -19.16 1.63 6.45
CA ALA A 121 -19.82 2.67 7.25
C ALA A 121 -20.91 3.40 6.47
N GLU A 122 -20.64 3.73 5.21
CA GLU A 122 -21.61 4.36 4.31
C GLU A 122 -22.84 3.48 4.10
N VAL A 123 -22.62 2.21 3.79
CA VAL A 123 -23.68 1.23 3.56
C VAL A 123 -24.47 0.98 4.85
N GLY A 124 -23.77 0.74 5.97
CA GLY A 124 -24.40 0.50 7.26
C GLY A 124 -25.26 1.68 7.72
N SER A 125 -24.71 2.90 7.64
CA SER A 125 -25.46 4.12 7.98
C SER A 125 -26.67 4.35 7.07
N PHE A 126 -26.56 4.05 5.77
CA PHE A 126 -27.69 4.18 4.84
C PHE A 126 -28.85 3.25 5.20
N PHE A 127 -28.57 1.98 5.51
CA PHE A 127 -29.62 1.03 5.88
C PHE A 127 -30.17 1.23 7.29
N ALA A 128 -29.38 1.83 8.19
CA ALA A 128 -29.83 2.23 9.52
C ALA A 128 -30.82 3.42 9.50
N LEU A 129 -30.80 4.23 8.43
CA LEU A 129 -31.75 5.34 8.28
C LEU A 129 -33.17 4.84 7.96
N PRO A 130 -34.19 5.54 8.50
CA PRO A 130 -35.58 5.37 8.06
C PRO A 130 -35.74 5.54 6.54
N PRO A 131 -36.58 4.73 5.85
CA PRO A 131 -36.69 4.75 4.39
C PRO A 131 -37.01 6.12 3.78
N ASP A 132 -37.80 6.94 4.47
CA ASP A 132 -38.17 8.31 4.08
C ASP A 132 -36.97 9.28 4.09
N ARG A 133 -35.95 9.03 4.92
CA ARG A 133 -34.75 9.87 5.03
C ARG A 133 -33.63 9.47 4.08
N ARG A 134 -33.66 8.25 3.54
CA ARG A 134 -32.61 7.70 2.66
C ARG A 134 -32.36 8.54 1.42
N LEU A 135 -33.41 9.07 0.78
CA LEU A 135 -33.28 9.90 -0.42
C LEU A 135 -32.53 11.20 -0.15
N ALA A 136 -32.85 11.89 0.94
CA ALA A 136 -32.19 13.14 1.32
C ALA A 136 -30.71 12.91 1.67
N GLU A 137 -30.39 11.77 2.31
CA GLU A 137 -29.01 11.40 2.60
C GLU A 137 -28.22 11.09 1.32
N LEU A 138 -28.81 10.37 0.36
CA LEU A 138 -28.18 10.13 -0.95
C LEU A 138 -27.88 11.46 -1.67
N ASP A 139 -28.81 12.41 -1.66
CA ASP A 139 -28.59 13.74 -2.25
C ASP A 139 -27.43 14.48 -1.61
N ARG A 140 -27.38 14.49 -0.28
CA ARG A 140 -26.31 15.13 0.48
C ARG A 140 -24.95 14.53 0.10
N ARG A 141 -24.85 13.20 0.07
CA ARG A 141 -23.60 12.48 -0.27
C ARG A 141 -23.18 12.74 -1.71
N ILE A 142 -24.12 12.68 -2.65
CA ILE A 142 -23.85 12.95 -4.06
C ILE A 142 -23.34 14.39 -4.24
N LYS A 143 -23.96 15.39 -3.60
CA LYS A 143 -23.49 16.78 -3.64
C LYS A 143 -22.08 16.92 -3.06
N ALA A 144 -21.80 16.28 -1.93
CA ALA A 144 -20.46 16.30 -1.31
C ALA A 144 -19.41 15.64 -2.22
N ASP A 145 -19.75 14.52 -2.86
CA ASP A 145 -18.90 13.86 -3.85
C ASP A 145 -18.62 14.73 -5.07
N GLU A 146 -19.65 15.35 -5.66
CA GLU A 146 -19.49 16.19 -6.84
C GLU A 146 -18.68 17.44 -6.52
N ALA A 147 -18.87 18.06 -5.36
CA ALA A 147 -18.04 19.18 -4.90
C ALA A 147 -16.56 18.76 -4.81
N ARG A 148 -16.26 17.60 -4.22
CA ARG A 148 -14.89 17.06 -4.17
C ARG A 148 -14.33 16.77 -5.57
N ARG A 149 -15.13 16.17 -6.46
CA ARG A 149 -14.73 15.89 -7.84
C ARG A 149 -14.40 17.16 -8.62
N GLN A 150 -15.22 18.19 -8.48
CA GLN A 150 -15.02 19.49 -9.11
C GLN A 150 -13.75 20.18 -8.58
N GLN A 151 -13.53 20.15 -7.25
CA GLN A 151 -12.29 20.64 -6.65
C GLN A 151 -11.06 19.93 -7.21
N TRP A 152 -11.09 18.59 -7.28
CA TRP A 152 -10.00 17.81 -7.87
C TRP A 152 -9.81 18.05 -9.37
N ALA A 153 -10.88 18.30 -10.12
CA ALA A 153 -10.81 18.64 -11.53
C ALA A 153 -10.18 20.02 -11.73
N ALA A 154 -10.60 21.02 -10.96
CA ALA A 154 -10.06 22.38 -10.99
C ALA A 154 -8.57 22.41 -10.61
N GLU A 155 -8.18 21.70 -9.55
CA GLU A 155 -6.78 21.60 -9.13
C GLU A 155 -5.91 20.89 -10.19
N ARG A 156 -6.43 19.83 -10.83
CA ARG A 156 -5.71 19.19 -11.94
C ARG A 156 -5.58 20.11 -13.15
N ALA A 157 -6.62 20.87 -13.48
CA ALA A 157 -6.55 21.85 -14.55
C ALA A 157 -5.50 22.94 -14.24
N ALA A 158 -5.51 23.50 -13.02
CA ALA A 158 -4.54 24.50 -12.58
C ALA A 158 -3.08 23.98 -12.65
N ARG A 159 -2.84 22.74 -12.20
CA ARG A 159 -1.52 22.10 -12.32
C ARG A 159 -1.11 21.95 -13.79
N ASN A 160 -1.99 21.44 -14.64
CA ASN A 160 -1.67 21.26 -16.06
C ASN A 160 -1.34 22.60 -16.75
N THR A 161 -2.08 23.67 -16.46
CA THR A 161 -1.77 25.02 -16.98
C THR A 161 -0.42 25.54 -16.47
N SER A 162 -0.09 25.32 -15.19
CA SER A 162 1.22 25.72 -14.64
C SER A 162 2.40 24.96 -15.26
N THR A 163 2.24 23.66 -15.56
CA THR A 163 3.27 22.85 -16.22
C THR A 163 3.44 23.26 -17.68
N GLN A 164 2.34 23.60 -18.38
CA GLN A 164 2.39 24.07 -19.76
C GLN A 164 3.11 25.41 -19.90
N ASN A 165 2.91 26.34 -18.95
CA ASN A 165 3.60 27.63 -18.93
C ASN A 165 5.10 27.53 -18.57
N GLN A 166 5.52 26.53 -17.78
CA GLN A 166 6.95 26.27 -17.51
C GLN A 166 7.66 25.57 -18.67
N SER A 167 6.98 24.71 -19.43
CA SER A 167 7.54 24.09 -20.65
C SER A 167 7.69 25.07 -21.83
N GLY A 168 7.08 26.26 -21.76
CA GLY A 168 7.22 27.32 -22.77
C GLY A 168 8.50 28.16 -22.65
N GLN A 169 9.22 28.10 -21.52
CA GLN A 169 10.43 28.91 -21.27
C GLN A 169 11.75 28.18 -21.57
N THR A 170 11.74 26.90 -21.91
CA THR A 170 12.94 26.15 -22.36
C THR A 170 13.01 25.92 -23.87
N ALA A 171 12.02 26.42 -24.64
CA ALA A 171 11.99 26.31 -26.10
C ALA A 171 12.45 27.59 -26.83
N ALA A 172 12.97 28.59 -26.12
CA ALA A 172 13.39 29.88 -26.70
C ALA A 172 14.92 30.07 -26.77
N THR A 173 15.70 28.98 -26.87
CA THR A 173 17.13 29.07 -27.22
C THR A 173 17.58 27.81 -27.95
N ARG A 174 17.19 27.69 -29.23
CA ARG A 174 17.93 26.86 -30.20
C ARG A 174 17.71 27.41 -31.61
N ASP A 175 18.39 28.50 -31.89
CA ASP A 175 18.73 28.88 -33.26
C ASP A 175 19.58 27.77 -33.90
N GLY A 176 19.30 27.42 -35.16
CA GLY A 176 20.22 26.66 -35.99
C GLY A 176 19.61 25.62 -36.93
N ASN A 177 19.17 26.11 -38.10
CA ASN A 177 19.39 25.51 -39.43
C ASN A 177 18.84 24.09 -39.74
N GLY A 178 17.78 24.01 -40.56
CA GLY A 178 17.35 22.79 -41.27
C GLY A 178 16.30 23.12 -42.35
N PRO A 179 16.47 22.72 -43.62
CA PRO A 179 15.75 23.29 -44.76
C PRO A 179 14.31 22.76 -44.99
N PRO A 180 13.46 23.49 -45.73
CA PRO A 180 12.06 23.14 -45.97
C PRO A 180 11.88 22.38 -47.31
N ASN A 181 11.20 21.24 -47.26
CA ASN A 181 10.28 20.67 -48.29
C ASN A 181 10.37 19.14 -48.33
N SER A 182 9.21 18.47 -48.25
CA SER A 182 8.58 17.84 -49.42
C SER A 182 7.37 17.00 -49.01
N ARG A 183 6.22 17.34 -49.59
CA ARG A 183 5.03 16.47 -49.67
C ARG A 183 5.33 15.33 -50.64
N GLY A 184 4.95 14.10 -50.27
CA GLY A 184 4.89 12.93 -51.16
C GLY A 184 4.02 11.82 -50.52
N PRO A 185 3.35 10.96 -51.31
CA PRO A 185 2.13 10.24 -50.92
C PRO A 185 2.36 8.83 -50.35
N ARG A 186 1.35 8.33 -49.60
CA ARG A 186 1.22 7.03 -48.91
C ARG A 186 1.64 5.78 -49.72
N PRO A 187 1.90 4.64 -49.05
CA PRO A 187 0.82 3.64 -48.98
C PRO A 187 0.53 3.12 -47.56
N ALA A 188 -0.72 2.72 -47.37
CA ALA A 188 -1.26 2.16 -46.14
C ALA A 188 -0.67 0.78 -45.82
N THR A 189 -0.15 0.60 -44.61
CA THR A 189 -0.14 -0.68 -43.91
C THR A 189 -0.46 -0.43 -42.44
N GLY A 190 -1.40 -1.21 -41.90
CA GLY A 190 -2.07 -0.94 -40.64
C GLY A 190 -1.17 -1.13 -39.42
N GLN A 191 -1.22 -0.14 -38.53
CA GLN A 191 -0.90 -0.32 -37.11
C GLN A 191 -1.66 0.74 -36.31
N PRO A 192 -2.52 0.38 -35.35
CA PRO A 192 -3.22 1.38 -34.57
C PRO A 192 -2.24 2.05 -33.60
N GLY A 193 -1.91 3.29 -33.96
CA GLY A 193 -1.45 4.41 -33.14
C GLY A 193 -0.99 4.11 -31.71
N GLN A 194 0.33 4.15 -31.54
CA GLN A 194 0.99 4.47 -30.28
C GLN A 194 0.68 5.94 -29.94
N GLY A 195 -0.50 6.17 -29.38
CA GLY A 195 -0.90 7.44 -28.80
C GLY A 195 -0.38 7.54 -27.38
N ASP A 196 0.76 8.22 -27.23
CA ASP A 196 1.30 8.67 -25.95
C ASP A 196 0.32 9.64 -25.29
N SER A 197 -0.53 9.12 -24.39
CA SER A 197 -1.35 9.95 -23.50
C SER A 197 -1.64 9.21 -22.20
N GLY A 198 -1.06 9.71 -21.11
CA GLY A 198 -1.51 9.45 -19.74
C GLY A 198 -1.11 8.10 -19.18
N ARG A 199 0.08 8.04 -18.55
CA ARG A 199 0.43 6.99 -17.58
C ARG A 199 -0.55 7.04 -16.40
N GLN A 200 -1.70 6.40 -16.55
CA GLN A 200 -2.73 6.23 -15.55
C GLN A 200 -2.45 4.95 -14.75
N TRP A 201 -1.95 5.15 -13.53
CA TRP A 201 -2.05 4.25 -12.37
C TRP A 201 -2.39 2.77 -12.66
N GLY A 202 -1.36 1.94 -12.85
CA GLY A 202 -1.37 0.55 -12.41
C GLY A 202 -2.16 -0.46 -13.25
N GLN A 203 -2.06 -0.44 -14.58
CA GLN A 203 -2.27 -1.67 -15.35
C GLN A 203 -0.95 -2.41 -15.51
N GLY A 204 -0.62 -3.21 -14.49
CA GLY A 204 0.45 -4.20 -14.60
C GLY A 204 0.05 -5.26 -15.62
N ARG A 205 0.66 -5.21 -16.81
CA ARG A 205 0.82 -6.38 -17.68
C ARG A 205 1.48 -7.48 -16.83
N GLY A 206 0.75 -8.56 -16.51
CA GLY A 206 1.32 -9.72 -15.81
C GLY A 206 0.65 -10.18 -14.52
N ARG A 207 -0.61 -9.82 -14.22
CA ARG A 207 -1.35 -10.55 -13.17
C ARG A 207 -1.97 -11.81 -13.78
N THR A 208 -1.47 -12.98 -13.39
CA THR A 208 -2.02 -14.29 -13.80
C THR A 208 -3.50 -14.37 -13.45
N GLU A 209 -4.25 -15.18 -14.20
CA GLU A 209 -5.68 -15.44 -13.94
C GLU A 209 -5.89 -16.02 -12.54
N GLU A 210 -4.98 -16.90 -12.12
CA GLU A 210 -4.92 -17.46 -10.76
C GLU A 210 -4.84 -16.37 -9.69
N ALA A 211 -3.90 -15.43 -9.78
CA ALA A 211 -3.79 -14.34 -8.81
C ALA A 211 -5.03 -13.43 -8.81
N ARG A 212 -5.77 -13.33 -9.93
CA ARG A 212 -7.05 -12.62 -9.99
C ARG A 212 -8.15 -13.41 -9.27
N ASN A 213 -8.22 -14.71 -9.49
CA ASN A 213 -9.18 -15.60 -8.87
C ASN A 213 -8.96 -15.68 -7.35
N GLU A 214 -7.72 -15.78 -6.88
CA GLU A 214 -7.41 -15.74 -5.45
C GLU A 214 -7.84 -14.43 -4.80
N ARG A 215 -7.56 -13.28 -5.42
CA ARG A 215 -8.03 -11.99 -4.89
C ARG A 215 -9.54 -11.88 -4.85
N MET A 216 -10.22 -12.44 -5.84
CA MET A 216 -11.68 -12.47 -5.87
C MET A 216 -12.20 -13.40 -4.76
N LYS A 217 -11.64 -14.60 -4.63
CA LYS A 217 -11.96 -15.56 -3.58
C LYS A 217 -11.75 -14.96 -2.19
N ASN A 218 -10.57 -14.41 -1.89
CA ASN A 218 -10.29 -13.76 -0.61
C ASN A 218 -11.28 -12.64 -0.29
N ARG A 219 -11.76 -11.90 -1.29
CA ARG A 219 -12.80 -10.88 -1.10
C ARG A 219 -14.16 -11.50 -0.81
N LEU A 220 -14.53 -12.58 -1.51
CA LEU A 220 -15.79 -13.28 -1.32
C LEU A 220 -15.83 -13.97 0.05
N ASP A 221 -14.73 -14.59 0.47
CA ASP A 221 -14.58 -15.27 1.75
C ASP A 221 -14.61 -14.26 2.92
N ALA A 222 -14.07 -13.06 2.72
CA ALA A 222 -14.07 -11.98 3.71
C ALA A 222 -15.40 -11.21 3.81
N THR A 223 -16.42 -11.52 3.01
CA THR A 223 -17.70 -10.78 3.00
C THR A 223 -18.90 -11.71 3.00
N SER A 224 -19.87 -11.46 3.90
CA SER A 224 -21.10 -12.25 3.94
C SER A 224 -21.98 -12.00 2.69
N PRO A 225 -22.83 -12.96 2.29
CA PRO A 225 -23.80 -12.76 1.21
C PRO A 225 -24.71 -11.53 1.44
N ASP A 226 -25.16 -11.32 2.68
CA ASP A 226 -26.01 -10.18 3.06
C ASP A 226 -25.28 -8.84 2.90
N ASP A 227 -24.01 -8.76 3.33
CA ASP A 227 -23.20 -7.55 3.13
C ASP A 227 -23.03 -7.23 1.64
N ARG A 228 -22.88 -8.26 0.80
CA ARG A 228 -22.77 -8.07 -0.66
C ARG A 228 -24.07 -7.59 -1.27
N ALA A 229 -25.22 -8.12 -0.82
CA ALA A 229 -26.54 -7.65 -1.24
C ALA A 229 -26.75 -6.17 -0.87
N LYS A 230 -26.50 -5.80 0.40
CA LYS A 230 -26.59 -4.41 0.88
C LYS A 230 -25.70 -3.46 0.08
N ARG A 231 -24.45 -3.83 -0.20
CA ARG A 231 -23.56 -3.02 -1.05
C ARG A 231 -24.10 -2.85 -2.46
N THR A 232 -24.67 -3.89 -3.03
CA THR A 232 -25.23 -3.86 -4.39
C THR A 232 -26.44 -2.93 -4.45
N GLU A 233 -27.36 -3.06 -3.50
CA GLU A 233 -28.54 -2.21 -3.38
C GLU A 233 -28.18 -0.74 -3.10
N TYR A 234 -27.22 -0.48 -2.20
CA TYR A 234 -26.73 0.88 -1.96
C TYR A 234 -26.13 1.51 -3.23
N ARG A 235 -25.30 0.76 -3.96
CA ARG A 235 -24.70 1.26 -5.22
C ARG A 235 -25.76 1.50 -6.29
N ARG A 236 -26.76 0.63 -6.39
CA ARG A 236 -27.90 0.80 -7.29
C ARG A 236 -28.66 2.08 -6.95
N ALA A 237 -29.04 2.27 -5.69
CA ALA A 237 -29.77 3.45 -5.23
C ALA A 237 -28.97 4.75 -5.47
N LEU A 238 -27.66 4.73 -5.21
CA LEU A 238 -26.76 5.86 -5.47
C LEU A 238 -26.68 6.18 -6.98
N ALA A 239 -26.59 5.16 -7.83
CA ALA A 239 -26.53 5.31 -9.29
C ALA A 239 -27.84 5.87 -9.87
N GLU A 240 -28.98 5.28 -9.50
CA GLU A 240 -30.31 5.76 -9.89
C GLU A 240 -30.54 7.20 -9.43
N ARG A 241 -30.09 7.56 -8.23
CA ARG A 241 -30.23 8.93 -7.74
C ARG A 241 -29.35 9.91 -8.48
N ARG A 242 -28.10 9.54 -8.81
CA ARG A 242 -27.21 10.35 -9.65
C ARG A 242 -27.80 10.60 -11.04
N GLU A 243 -28.38 9.57 -11.65
CA GLU A 243 -29.07 9.68 -12.94
C GLU A 243 -30.25 10.65 -12.87
N LYS A 244 -31.10 10.55 -11.84
CA LYS A 244 -32.21 11.50 -11.60
C LYS A 244 -31.73 12.94 -11.40
N LEU A 245 -30.52 13.14 -10.90
CA LEU A 245 -29.90 14.46 -10.73
C LEU A 245 -29.15 14.95 -11.99
N GLY A 246 -29.17 14.18 -13.08
CA GLY A 246 -28.46 14.51 -14.32
C GLY A 246 -26.93 14.39 -14.22
N ILE A 247 -26.43 13.73 -13.17
CA ILE A 247 -24.99 13.52 -12.96
C ILE A 247 -24.60 12.25 -13.70
N ALA A 248 -23.82 12.40 -14.78
CA ALA A 248 -23.36 11.27 -15.58
C ALA A 248 -22.65 10.21 -14.71
N PRO A 249 -22.86 8.90 -14.98
CA PRO A 249 -22.12 7.85 -14.30
C PRO A 249 -20.62 8.08 -14.56
N GLY A 250 -19.84 8.11 -13.48
CA GLY A 250 -18.39 8.35 -13.58
C GLY A 250 -17.74 7.42 -14.59
N ARG A 251 -16.82 7.95 -15.41
CA ARG A 251 -16.06 7.25 -16.46
C ARG A 251 -15.30 6.06 -15.86
N GLY A 252 -15.97 4.92 -15.70
CA GLY A 252 -15.47 3.76 -14.96
C GLY A 252 -16.57 2.81 -14.43
N GLY A 253 -17.82 3.28 -14.35
CA GLY A 253 -18.98 2.40 -14.15
C GLY A 253 -19.48 1.91 -15.51
N SER A 254 -19.35 0.61 -15.76
CA SER A 254 -19.84 -0.07 -16.96
C SER A 254 -21.31 0.27 -17.23
N GLY A 255 -21.55 1.11 -18.23
CA GLY A 255 -22.86 1.27 -18.85
C GLY A 255 -23.24 -0.01 -19.58
N ARG A 256 -23.90 -0.92 -18.87
CA ARG A 256 -24.81 -1.90 -19.50
C ARG A 256 -26.21 -1.36 -19.28
N ARG A 257 -26.72 -0.67 -20.30
CA ARG A 257 -28.14 -0.42 -20.45
C ARG A 257 -28.81 -1.78 -20.71
N PRO A 258 -29.83 -2.21 -19.95
CA PRO A 258 -30.79 -3.15 -20.50
C PRO A 258 -31.57 -2.38 -21.58
N GLY A 259 -31.51 -2.90 -22.81
CA GLY A 259 -32.48 -2.55 -23.85
C GLY A 259 -33.80 -3.26 -23.60
#